data_AF-A0A534Z3E6-F1
#
_entry.id   AF-A0A534Z3E6-F1
#
_cell.length_a   1.000
_cell.length_b   1.000
_cell.length_c   1.000
_cell.angle_alpha   90.00
_cell.angle_beta   90.00
_cell.angle_gamma   90.00
#
_symmetry.space_group_name_H-M   'P 1'
#
loop_
_entity.id
_entity.type
_entity.pdbx_description
1 polymer ?
#
loop_
_entity_poly.entity_id
_entity_poly.type
_entity_poly.pdbx_seq_one_letter_code
_entity_poly.pdbx_strand_id
1 'polypeptide(L)'
;MQIVLLIGLLFFLVGFVLLLNVLGAGDYVITHLTSRSLGDLAPGFAATKRGMRTYATLLLAVGIVCLGLGGITRSIPVAAAMMVIGALTFGVASMIAIAGEVETYRAQKRQI
;
A
#
# COMPACT_ATOMS: atom_id res chain seq x y z
N MET A 1 9.57 12.11 17.78
CA MET A 1 10.10 10.98 16.98
C MET A 1 9.46 9.63 17.30
N GLN A 2 9.12 9.32 18.56
CA GLN A 2 8.44 8.06 18.92
C GLN A 2 7.11 7.83 18.20
N ILE A 3 6.28 8.88 18.04
CA ILE A 3 5.01 8.79 17.30
C ILE A 3 5.23 8.36 15.85
N VAL A 4 6.26 8.91 15.18
CA VAL A 4 6.60 8.56 13.78
C VAL A 4 7.01 7.09 13.67
N LEU A 5 7.76 6.58 14.65
CA LEU A 5 8.12 5.16 14.72
C LEU A 5 6.88 4.27 14.91
N LEU A 6 5.96 4.66 15.79
CA LEU A 6 4.73 3.90 16.03
C LEU A 6 3.85 3.85 14.77
N ILE A 7 3.67 4.99 14.09
CA ILE A 7 2.93 5.05 12.82
C ILE A 7 3.62 4.23 11.74
N GLY A 8 4.96 4.36 11.63
CA GLY A 8 5.74 3.58 10.66
C GLY A 8 5.64 2.08 10.91
N LEU A 9 5.72 1.66 12.16
CA LEU A 9 5.56 0.26 12.56
C LEU A 9 4.14 -0.25 12.24
N LEU A 10 3.12 0.54 12.54
CA LEU A 10 1.73 0.19 12.24
C LEU A 10 1.53 -0.03 10.73
N PHE A 11 1.97 0.92 9.90
CA PHE A 11 1.85 0.79 8.44
C PHE A 11 2.69 -0.36 7.88
N PHE A 12 3.89 -0.58 8.41
CA PHE A 12 4.70 -1.73 8.03
C PHE A 12 3.98 -3.04 8.34
N LEU A 13 3.44 -3.20 9.55
CA LEU A 13 2.73 -4.42 9.97
C LEU A 13 1.45 -4.64 9.17
N VAL A 14 0.61 -3.61 9.02
CA VAL A 14 -0.64 -3.72 8.24
C VAL A 14 -0.33 -4.02 6.78
N GLY A 15 0.63 -3.31 6.18
CA GLY A 15 1.07 -3.55 4.81
C GLY A 15 1.57 -4.98 4.63
N PHE A 16 2.38 -5.49 5.57
CA PHE A 16 2.91 -6.85 5.54
C PHE A 16 1.81 -7.91 5.68
N VAL A 17 0.88 -7.73 6.63
CA VAL A 17 -0.28 -8.62 6.85
C VAL A 17 -1.15 -8.69 5.59
N LEU A 18 -1.46 -7.55 4.98
CA LEU A 18 -2.27 -7.50 3.75
C LEU A 18 -1.52 -8.08 2.55
N LEU A 19 -0.22 -7.79 2.41
CA LEU A 19 0.60 -8.25 1.28
C LEU A 19 0.74 -9.77 1.26
N LEU A 20 0.99 -10.38 2.42
CA LEU A 20 1.10 -11.82 2.57
C LEU A 20 -0.26 -12.51 2.78
N ASN A 21 -1.35 -11.76 2.83
CA ASN A 21 -2.68 -12.26 3.07
C ASN A 21 -2.74 -13.13 4.35
N VAL A 22 -2.09 -12.67 5.43
CA VAL A 22 -2.01 -13.41 6.69
C VAL A 22 -3.43 -13.65 7.21
N LEU A 23 -3.76 -14.92 7.47
CA LEU A 23 -5.11 -15.36 7.89
C LEU A 23 -6.24 -14.93 6.92
N GLY A 24 -5.94 -14.72 5.64
CA GLY A 24 -6.93 -14.28 4.66
C GLY A 24 -7.32 -12.80 4.78
N ALA A 25 -6.55 -11.99 5.52
CA ALA A 25 -6.88 -10.58 5.75
C ALA A 25 -7.02 -9.76 4.45
N GLY A 26 -6.16 -10.00 3.46
CA GLY A 26 -6.23 -9.34 2.16
C GLY A 26 -7.49 -9.73 1.40
N ASP A 27 -7.82 -11.03 1.36
CA ASP A 27 -9.05 -11.52 0.72
C ASP A 27 -10.30 -10.98 1.45
N TYR A 28 -10.27 -10.92 2.78
CA TYR A 28 -11.35 -10.34 3.58
C TYR A 28 -11.59 -8.87 3.21
N VAL A 29 -10.53 -8.06 3.12
CA VAL A 29 -10.62 -6.66 2.71
C VAL A 29 -11.14 -6.55 1.28
N ILE A 30 -10.71 -7.43 0.37
CA ILE A 30 -11.25 -7.46 -0.99
C ILE A 30 -12.76 -7.66 -0.95
N THR A 31 -13.21 -8.76 -0.36
CA THR A 31 -14.61 -9.17 -0.36
C THR A 31 -15.53 -8.19 0.38
N HIS A 32 -15.07 -7.60 1.48
CA HIS A 32 -15.94 -6.82 2.37
C HIS A 32 -15.82 -5.31 2.18
N LEU A 33 -14.69 -4.81 1.66
CA LEU A 33 -14.43 -3.38 1.56
C LEU A 33 -14.27 -2.97 0.10
N THR A 34 -13.24 -3.44 -0.60
CA THR A 34 -12.88 -2.85 -1.91
C THR A 34 -13.76 -3.34 -3.06
N SER A 35 -14.42 -4.49 -2.93
CA SER A 35 -15.37 -5.00 -3.93
C SER A 35 -16.77 -4.39 -3.82
N ARG A 36 -17.04 -3.55 -2.83
CA ARG A 36 -18.33 -2.83 -2.71
C ARG A 36 -18.27 -1.53 -3.49
N SER A 37 -19.36 -1.20 -4.20
CA SER A 37 -19.49 0.13 -4.80
C SER A 37 -19.65 1.18 -3.71
N LEU A 38 -19.03 2.34 -3.92
CA LEU A 38 -19.24 3.52 -3.07
C LEU A 38 -20.21 4.45 -3.80
N GLY A 39 -21.50 4.28 -3.51
CA GLY A 39 -22.55 4.99 -4.25
C GLY A 39 -22.50 4.63 -5.73
N ASP A 40 -22.30 5.63 -6.58
CA ASP A 40 -22.21 5.47 -8.04
C ASP A 40 -20.81 5.04 -8.51
N LEU A 41 -19.83 4.97 -7.61
CA LEU A 41 -18.47 4.58 -7.97
C LEU A 41 -18.32 3.05 -7.91
N ALA A 42 -18.12 2.45 -9.08
CA ALA A 42 -17.87 1.02 -9.21
C ALA A 42 -16.51 0.62 -8.56
N PRO A 43 -16.36 -0.65 -8.13
CA PRO A 43 -15.13 -1.14 -7.51
C PRO A 43 -13.88 -0.89 -8.38
N GLY A 44 -12.88 -0.22 -7.81
CA GLY A 44 -11.63 0.13 -8.49
C GLY A 44 -10.59 -1.00 -8.54
N PHE A 45 -9.35 -0.66 -8.92
CA PHE A 45 -8.25 -1.64 -9.05
C PHE A 45 -7.99 -2.41 -7.75
N ALA A 46 -8.17 -1.75 -6.61
CA ALA A 46 -8.05 -2.35 -5.28
C ALA A 46 -8.94 -3.58 -5.04
N ALA A 47 -10.05 -3.72 -5.79
CA ALA A 47 -10.95 -4.88 -5.74
C ALA A 47 -10.34 -6.15 -6.36
N THR A 48 -9.14 -6.07 -6.94
CA THR A 48 -8.42 -7.21 -7.52
C THR A 48 -7.29 -7.66 -6.61
N LYS A 49 -6.89 -8.94 -6.69
CA LYS A 49 -5.72 -9.45 -5.93
C LYS A 49 -4.44 -8.68 -6.25
N ARG A 50 -4.25 -8.27 -7.52
CA ARG A 50 -3.09 -7.49 -7.96
C ARG A 50 -3.11 -6.08 -7.39
N GLY A 51 -4.27 -5.41 -7.42
CA GLY A 51 -4.43 -4.08 -6.84
C GLY A 51 -4.21 -4.07 -5.35
N MET A 52 -4.84 -5.01 -4.62
CA MET A 52 -4.65 -5.15 -3.18
C MET A 52 -3.17 -5.31 -2.79
N ARG A 53 -2.42 -6.17 -3.49
CA ARG A 53 -0.97 -6.33 -3.26
C ARG A 53 -0.20 -5.04 -3.53
N THR A 54 -0.58 -4.27 -4.55
CA THR A 54 0.06 -3.00 -4.89
C THR A 54 -0.18 -1.96 -3.79
N TYR A 55 -1.41 -1.82 -3.30
CA TYR A 55 -1.74 -0.91 -2.20
C TYR A 55 -1.11 -1.34 -0.86
N ALA A 56 -1.05 -2.64 -0.58
CA ALA A 56 -0.32 -3.17 0.57
C ALA A 56 1.19 -2.85 0.50
N THR A 57 1.77 -2.91 -0.70
CA THR A 57 3.17 -2.53 -0.94
C THR A 57 3.39 -1.04 -0.73
N LEU A 58 2.45 -0.19 -1.15
CA LEU A 58 2.50 1.25 -0.85
C LEU A 58 2.48 1.52 0.65
N LEU A 59 1.59 0.86 1.39
CA LEU A 59 1.51 1.02 2.84
C LEU A 59 2.80 0.57 3.53
N LEU A 60 3.37 -0.56 3.10
CA LEU A 60 4.65 -1.06 3.59
C LEU A 60 5.79 -0.08 3.30
N ALA A 61 5.85 0.48 2.08
CA ALA A 61 6.86 1.46 1.69
C ALA A 61 6.79 2.74 2.54
N VAL A 62 5.58 3.26 2.80
CA VAL A 62 5.37 4.39 3.72
C VAL A 62 5.84 4.03 5.13
N GLY A 63 5.50 2.82 5.62
CA GLY A 63 5.98 2.30 6.90
C GLY A 63 7.50 2.31 7.01
N ILE A 64 8.21 1.82 5.99
CA ILE A 64 9.69 1.82 5.94
C ILE A 64 10.24 3.25 5.99
N VAL A 65 9.68 4.20 5.22
CA VAL A 65 10.15 5.60 5.22
C VAL A 65 9.97 6.21 6.61
N CYS A 66 8.81 6.02 7.24
CA CYS A 66 8.55 6.51 8.60
C CYS A 66 9.50 5.89 9.64
N LEU A 67 9.77 4.58 9.54
CA LEU A 67 10.72 3.90 10.41
C LEU A 67 12.15 4.44 10.22
N GLY A 68 12.57 4.69 8.97
CA GLY A 68 13.84 5.33 8.66
C GLY A 68 13.95 6.72 9.27
N LEU A 69 12.94 7.57 9.04
CA LEU A 69 12.88 8.94 9.59
C LEU A 69 12.94 8.94 11.12
N GLY A 70 12.17 8.07 11.78
CA GLY A 70 12.18 7.94 13.23
C GLY A 70 13.48 7.35 13.80
N GLY A 71 14.22 6.59 13.00
CA GLY A 71 15.48 5.93 13.35
C GLY A 71 16.75 6.75 13.14
N ILE A 72 16.66 7.96 12.56
CA ILE A 72 17.80 8.84 12.24
C ILE A 72 18.74 9.04 13.44
N THR A 73 18.19 9.20 14.64
CA THR A 73 18.96 9.45 15.87
C THR A 73 19.74 8.23 16.39
N ARG A 74 19.44 7.02 15.90
CA ARG A 74 20.10 5.78 16.30
C ARG A 74 21.18 5.34 15.32
N SER A 75 20.92 5.48 14.02
CA SER A 75 21.87 5.13 12.96
C SER A 75 21.49 5.81 11.66
N ILE A 76 22.25 6.85 11.31
CA ILE A 76 22.11 7.58 10.03
C ILE A 76 22.21 6.65 8.81
N PRO A 77 23.19 5.74 8.67
CA PRO A 77 23.30 4.92 7.45
C PRO A 77 22.12 3.97 7.28
N VAL A 78 21.62 3.36 8.38
CA VAL A 78 20.45 2.48 8.33
C VAL A 78 19.20 3.28 7.99
N ALA A 79 19.00 4.43 8.64
CA ALA A 79 17.87 5.31 8.38
C ALA A 79 17.84 5.78 6.92
N ALA A 80 18.99 6.20 6.38
CA ALA A 80 19.11 6.62 4.99
C ALA A 80 18.79 5.48 4.00
N ALA A 81 19.33 4.27 4.24
CA ALA A 81 19.02 3.11 3.42
C ALA A 81 17.52 2.77 3.41
N MET A 82 16.87 2.80 4.58
CA MET A 82 15.42 2.59 4.69
C MET A 82 14.64 3.65 3.91
N MET A 83 14.99 4.93 4.05
CA MET A 83 14.33 6.01 3.32
C MET A 83 14.46 5.86 1.81
N VAL A 84 15.64 5.49 1.29
CA VAL A 84 15.87 5.28 -0.15
C VAL A 84 15.05 4.09 -0.65
N ILE A 85 15.12 2.94 0.02
CA ILE A 85 14.38 1.73 -0.37
C ILE A 85 12.87 1.98 -0.34
N GLY A 86 12.39 2.61 0.72
CA GLY A 86 10.98 2.97 0.86
C GLY A 86 10.52 3.92 -0.23
N ALA A 87 11.29 4.98 -0.53
CA ALA A 87 10.95 5.94 -1.58
C ALA A 87 10.92 5.31 -2.97
N LEU A 88 11.91 4.47 -3.32
CA LEU A 88 11.95 3.76 -4.60
C LEU A 88 10.78 2.79 -4.74
N THR A 89 10.51 2.01 -3.68
CA THR A 89 9.39 1.06 -3.65
C THR A 89 8.06 1.79 -3.80
N PHE A 90 7.88 2.91 -3.10
CA PHE A 90 6.70 3.75 -3.21
C PHE A 90 6.50 4.29 -4.62
N GLY A 91 7.57 4.80 -5.25
CA GLY A 91 7.51 5.32 -6.63
C GLY A 91 7.07 4.25 -7.63
N VAL A 92 7.69 3.07 -7.59
CA VAL A 92 7.34 1.94 -8.47
C VAL A 92 5.91 1.46 -8.23
N ALA A 93 5.54 1.22 -6.97
CA ALA A 93 4.19 0.76 -6.64
C ALA A 93 3.11 1.80 -7.01
N SER A 94 3.41 3.09 -6.90
CA SER A 94 2.50 4.18 -7.29
C SER A 94 2.24 4.18 -8.78
N MET A 95 3.29 4.02 -9.60
CA MET A 95 3.15 3.91 -11.05
C MET A 95 2.28 2.70 -11.43
N ILE A 96 2.49 1.55 -10.78
CA ILE A 96 1.69 0.35 -11.00
C ILE A 96 0.23 0.56 -10.59
N ALA A 97 -0.02 1.21 -9.44
CA ALA A 97 -1.37 1.49 -8.96
C ALA A 97 -2.12 2.41 -9.93
N ILE A 98 -1.49 3.51 -10.36
CA ILE A 98 -2.09 4.45 -11.32
C ILE A 98 -2.41 3.73 -12.64
N ALA A 99 -1.48 2.94 -13.17
CA ALA A 99 -1.72 2.18 -14.40
C ALA A 99 -2.89 1.20 -14.25
N GLY A 100 -2.96 0.48 -13.13
CA GLY A 100 -4.04 -0.45 -12.83
C GLY A 100 -5.41 0.24 -12.65
N GLU A 101 -5.45 1.40 -12.00
CA GLU A 101 -6.68 2.20 -11.88
C GLU A 101 -7.16 2.72 -13.24
N VAL A 102 -6.23 3.19 -14.09
CA VAL A 102 -6.55 3.61 -15.46
C VAL A 102 -7.10 2.44 -16.30
N GLU A 103 -6.50 1.26 -16.19
CA GLU A 103 -6.98 0.05 -16.88
C GLU A 103 -8.40 -0.33 -16.40
N THR A 104 -8.61 -0.34 -15.08
CA THR A 104 -9.90 -0.67 -14.46
C THR A 104 -11.00 0.31 -14.87
N TYR A 105 -10.70 1.61 -14.84
CA TYR A 105 -11.62 2.65 -15.30
C TYR A 105 -11.98 2.51 -16.78
N ARG A 106 -11.00 2.23 -17.64
CA ARG A 106 -11.25 2.00 -19.08
C ARG A 106 -12.12 0.76 -19.33
N ALA A 107 -11.93 -0.30 -18.55
CA ALA A 107 -12.73 -1.51 -18.65
C ALA A 107 -14.20 -1.24 -18.29
N GLN A 108 -14.45 -0.52 -17.18
CA GLN A 108 -15.81 -0.12 -16.78
C GLN A 108 -16.48 0.76 -17.84
N LYS A 109 -15.77 1.76 -18.37
CA LYS A 109 -16.31 2.64 -19.42
C LYS A 109 -16.70 1.91 -20.71
N ARG A 110 -16.08 0.75 -21.00
CA ARG A 110 -16.44 -0.07 -22.18
C ARG A 110 -17.71 -0.91 -21.97
N GLN A 111 -18.14 -1.09 -20.73
CA GLN A 111 -19.32 -1.90 -20.37
C GLN A 111 -20.60 -1.07 -20.27
N ILE A 112 -20.49 0.27 -20.29
CA ILE A 112 -21.59 1.24 -20.34
C ILE A 112 -21.76 1.70 -21.78
#